data_AF-A0A0M4G9V8-F1
#
_entry.id   AF-A0A0M4G9V8-F1
#
_cell.length_a   1.000
_cell.length_b   1.000
_cell.length_c   1.000
_cell.angle_alpha   90.00
_cell.angle_beta   90.00
_cell.angle_gamma   90.00
#
_symmetry.space_group_name_H-M   'P 1'
#
loop_
_entity.id
_entity.type
_entity.pdbx_description
1 polymer ?
#
loop_
_entity_poly.entity_id
_entity_poly.type
_entity_poly.pdbx_seq_one_letter_code
_entity_poly.pdbx_strand_id
1 'polypeptide(L)'
;MQKPFENYIKNFKEKDAESFMFDQPERFTLFERIKEGPEVFLARDDHGQWYFMSYFTSSKLTGLKWARQSATPSYVEKDVKLPLVELLREEGLKAANSGFDKAFAHVGAFTSRISDVGAHIQARLANVDGEDDPTVVTNIHFIKNLFKGLETRYVAGAETYSFATVTENEEYFKDVHLNSNAFLYLLYFVYFTNYRIVPSKQMVPRLLGNLWASKQALNCHFNSSLFVSESLDRKA
;
A
#
# COMPACT_ATOMS: atom_id res chain seq x y z
N MET A 1 -13.98 6.69 -2.62
CA MET A 1 -15.33 6.25 -3.08
C MET A 1 -16.34 7.36 -2.78
N GLN A 2 -17.53 7.35 -3.38
CA GLN A 2 -18.67 8.12 -2.83
C GLN A 2 -18.98 7.62 -1.41
N LYS A 3 -19.64 8.44 -0.57
CA LYS A 3 -20.07 8.05 0.79
C LYS A 3 -20.82 6.70 0.69
N PRO A 4 -20.41 5.66 1.43
CA PRO A 4 -21.13 4.39 1.42
C PRO A 4 -22.58 4.58 1.85
N PHE A 5 -23.49 3.82 1.25
CA PHE A 5 -24.91 3.86 1.63
C PHE A 5 -25.06 3.54 3.13
N GLU A 6 -25.99 4.21 3.81
CA GLU A 6 -26.16 4.01 5.27
C GLU A 6 -26.40 2.56 5.64
N ASN A 7 -27.14 1.81 4.81
CA ASN A 7 -27.37 0.38 5.00
C ASN A 7 -26.12 -0.49 4.81
N TYR A 8 -25.12 -0.01 4.05
CA TYR A 8 -23.83 -0.68 3.90
C TYR A 8 -23.01 -0.56 5.19
N ILE A 9 -22.92 0.65 5.75
CA ILE A 9 -22.16 0.96 6.97
C ILE A 9 -22.70 0.18 8.17
N LYS A 10 -24.00 -0.14 8.23
CA LYS A 10 -24.59 -0.97 9.31
C LYS A 10 -23.95 -2.35 9.46
N ASN A 11 -23.25 -2.87 8.45
CA ASN A 11 -22.51 -4.13 8.55
C ASN A 11 -21.10 -3.97 9.13
N PHE A 12 -20.74 -2.76 9.55
CA PHE A 12 -19.45 -2.40 10.11
C PHE A 12 -19.63 -1.77 11.49
N LYS A 13 -18.66 -2.00 12.37
CA LYS A 13 -18.55 -1.30 13.65
C LYS A 13 -17.39 -0.34 13.58
N GLU A 14 -17.56 0.81 14.22
CA GLU A 14 -16.46 1.76 14.40
C GLU A 14 -15.37 1.10 15.26
N LYS A 15 -14.12 1.32 14.86
CA LYS A 15 -12.94 0.82 15.55
C LYS A 15 -12.15 2.01 16.08
N ASP A 16 -11.89 2.01 17.38
CA ASP A 16 -11.04 3.02 17.98
C ASP A 16 -9.62 2.92 17.42
N ALA A 17 -9.13 4.03 16.87
CA ALA A 17 -7.73 4.15 16.53
C ALA A 17 -6.90 4.28 17.81
N GLU A 18 -5.74 3.62 17.87
CA GLU A 18 -4.84 3.81 18.99
C GLU A 18 -4.30 5.25 19.00
N SER A 19 -4.14 5.82 20.19
CA SER A 19 -3.78 7.24 20.37
C SER A 19 -2.49 7.68 19.67
N PHE A 20 -1.60 6.73 19.37
CA PHE A 20 -0.35 7.00 18.66
C PHE A 20 -0.44 6.87 17.14
N MET A 21 -1.53 6.31 16.60
CA MET A 21 -1.66 6.04 15.16
C MET A 21 -1.72 7.33 14.36
N PHE A 22 -2.43 8.34 14.84
CA PHE A 22 -2.60 9.59 14.09
C PHE A 22 -2.02 10.77 14.86
N ASP A 23 -1.61 11.81 14.13
CA ASP A 23 -1.13 13.04 14.75
C ASP A 23 -2.24 13.85 15.42
N GLN A 24 -3.50 13.62 15.01
CA GLN A 24 -4.74 14.13 15.60
C GLN A 24 -5.81 13.03 15.65
N PRO A 25 -6.68 13.00 16.68
CA PRO A 25 -7.69 11.95 16.86
C PRO A 25 -8.65 11.78 15.67
N GLU A 26 -9.02 12.88 15.04
CA GLU A 26 -10.04 12.92 13.99
C GLU A 26 -9.51 12.67 12.57
N ARG A 27 -8.20 12.42 12.39
CA ARG A 27 -7.63 12.22 11.04
C ARG A 27 -8.33 11.12 10.25
N PHE A 28 -8.71 10.04 10.93
CA PHE A 28 -9.49 8.94 10.35
C PHE A 28 -10.50 8.38 11.34
N THR A 29 -11.73 8.20 10.88
CA THR A 29 -12.71 7.30 11.49
C THR A 29 -12.56 5.93 10.82
N LEU A 30 -12.28 4.87 11.60
CA LEU A 30 -12.05 3.52 11.10
C LEU A 30 -13.27 2.63 11.36
N PHE A 31 -13.56 1.72 10.44
CA PHE A 31 -14.64 0.76 10.57
C PHE A 31 -14.18 -0.64 10.16
N GLU A 32 -14.50 -1.65 10.98
CA GLU A 32 -14.26 -3.06 10.66
C GLU A 32 -15.56 -3.80 10.43
N ARG A 33 -15.55 -4.75 9.50
CA ARG A 33 -16.72 -5.58 9.17
C ARG A 33 -17.13 -6.42 10.39
N ILE A 34 -18.43 -6.45 10.67
CA ILE A 34 -19.02 -7.26 11.76
C ILE A 34 -19.31 -8.69 11.31
N LYS A 35 -19.72 -8.86 10.04
CA LYS A 35 -20.16 -10.15 9.47
C LYS A 35 -18.99 -10.98 8.96
N GLU A 36 -19.15 -12.30 8.98
CA GLU A 36 -18.25 -13.24 8.30
C GLU A 36 -18.14 -12.91 6.80
N GLY A 37 -16.94 -13.07 6.26
CA GLY A 37 -16.63 -12.80 4.86
C GLY A 37 -15.17 -12.36 4.68
N PRO A 38 -14.81 -11.86 3.48
CA PRO A 38 -13.48 -11.29 3.24
C PRO A 38 -13.18 -10.13 4.20
N GLU A 39 -11.91 -10.00 4.57
CA GLU A 39 -11.45 -8.89 5.39
C GLU A 39 -11.62 -7.57 4.65
N VAL A 40 -12.53 -6.74 5.15
CA VAL A 40 -12.79 -5.41 4.61
C VAL A 40 -12.77 -4.39 5.73
N PHE A 41 -12.04 -3.32 5.47
CA PHE A 41 -11.94 -2.16 6.34
C PHE A 41 -12.43 -0.93 5.58
N LEU A 42 -13.21 -0.09 6.26
CA LEU A 42 -13.53 1.24 5.77
C LEU A 42 -12.78 2.27 6.60
N ALA A 43 -12.37 3.34 5.94
CA ALA A 43 -11.86 4.52 6.62
C ALA A 43 -12.52 5.76 6.01
N ARG A 44 -12.82 6.73 6.87
CA ARG A 44 -13.22 8.07 6.44
C ARG A 44 -12.19 9.05 6.99
N ASP A 45 -11.57 9.86 6.13
CA ASP A 45 -10.69 10.92 6.60
C ASP A 45 -11.46 12.14 7.11
N ASP A 46 -10.75 13.05 7.76
CA ASP A 46 -11.21 14.37 8.21
C ASP A 46 -11.65 15.33 7.09
N HIS A 47 -11.31 15.03 5.84
CA HIS A 47 -11.79 15.73 4.65
C HIS A 47 -13.05 15.09 4.05
N GLY A 48 -13.61 14.06 4.70
CA GLY A 48 -14.84 13.38 4.30
C GLY A 48 -14.67 12.36 3.17
N GLN A 49 -13.44 12.04 2.75
CA GLN A 49 -13.15 11.01 1.76
C GLN A 49 -13.30 9.61 2.37
N TRP A 50 -13.90 8.72 1.59
CA TRP A 50 -14.12 7.33 1.99
C TRP A 50 -13.20 6.37 1.24
N TYR A 51 -12.60 5.47 2.01
CA TYR A 51 -11.69 4.45 1.54
C TYR A 51 -12.27 3.07 1.83
N PHE A 52 -12.19 2.20 0.82
CA PHE A 52 -12.45 0.77 0.93
C PHE A 52 -11.11 0.07 0.84
N MET A 53 -10.80 -0.74 1.84
CA MET A 53 -9.53 -1.44 1.95
C MET A 53 -9.80 -2.92 2.18
N SER A 54 -9.01 -3.74 1.50
CA SER A 54 -9.00 -5.19 1.61
C SER A 54 -7.56 -5.65 1.44
N TYR A 55 -7.26 -6.88 1.87
CA TYR A 55 -5.98 -7.51 1.61
C TYR A 55 -6.16 -8.74 0.73
N PHE A 56 -5.14 -9.04 -0.07
CA PHE A 56 -5.07 -10.24 -0.91
C PHE A 56 -3.64 -10.79 -0.86
N THR A 57 -3.52 -12.12 -0.98
CA THR A 57 -2.23 -12.79 -1.04
C THR A 57 -1.93 -13.29 -2.45
N SER A 58 -0.69 -13.19 -2.88
CA SER A 58 -0.22 -13.85 -4.09
C SER A 58 1.23 -14.30 -3.94
N SER A 59 1.56 -15.41 -4.60
CA SER A 59 2.93 -15.91 -4.74
C SER A 59 3.61 -15.47 -6.04
N LYS A 60 2.93 -14.71 -6.90
CA LYS A 60 3.42 -14.26 -8.21
C LYS A 60 3.19 -12.76 -8.40
N LEU A 61 4.05 -12.08 -9.16
CA LEU A 61 3.93 -10.63 -9.40
C LEU A 61 2.68 -10.32 -10.24
N THR A 62 2.39 -11.13 -11.25
CA THR A 62 1.15 -11.04 -12.05
C THR A 62 -0.10 -11.06 -11.16
N GLY A 63 -0.10 -11.86 -10.09
CA GLY A 63 -1.23 -11.88 -9.17
C GLY A 63 -1.38 -10.58 -8.37
N LEU A 64 -0.26 -9.94 -8.00
CA LEU A 64 -0.28 -8.63 -7.35
C LEU A 64 -0.81 -7.54 -8.31
N LYS A 65 -0.31 -7.53 -9.55
CA LYS A 65 -0.76 -6.62 -10.63
C LYS A 65 -2.29 -6.64 -10.77
N TRP A 66 -2.87 -7.83 -10.82
CA TRP A 66 -4.30 -8.00 -11.00
C TRP A 66 -5.13 -7.76 -9.73
N ALA A 67 -4.59 -8.07 -8.54
CA ALA A 67 -5.27 -7.83 -7.26
C ALA A 67 -5.58 -6.35 -7.00
N ARG A 68 -4.78 -5.44 -7.56
CA ARG A 68 -4.90 -3.99 -7.40
C ARG A 68 -5.97 -3.33 -8.29
N GLN A 69 -6.48 -4.04 -9.30
CA GLN A 69 -7.40 -3.44 -10.25
C GLN A 69 -8.75 -3.11 -9.59
N SER A 70 -9.19 -1.88 -9.75
CA SER A 70 -10.46 -1.34 -9.22
C SER A 70 -11.56 -1.26 -10.29
N ALA A 71 -11.20 -1.47 -11.56
CA ALA A 71 -12.11 -1.67 -12.68
C ALA A 71 -11.53 -2.74 -13.62
N THR A 72 -12.38 -3.42 -14.39
CA THR A 72 -11.95 -4.41 -15.38
C THR A 72 -11.27 -3.72 -16.58
N PRO A 73 -9.97 -3.95 -16.84
CA PRO A 73 -9.30 -3.38 -18.00
C PRO A 73 -9.85 -3.99 -19.29
N SER A 74 -9.94 -3.20 -20.37
CA SER A 74 -10.53 -3.65 -21.64
C SER A 74 -9.76 -4.77 -22.35
N TYR A 75 -8.47 -4.92 -22.03
CA TYR A 75 -7.55 -5.88 -22.62
C TYR A 75 -7.37 -7.14 -21.77
N VAL A 76 -8.09 -7.27 -20.65
CA VAL A 76 -7.94 -8.43 -19.78
C VAL A 76 -8.55 -9.69 -20.42
N GLU A 77 -7.83 -10.81 -20.33
CA GLU A 77 -8.34 -12.11 -20.76
C GLU A 77 -9.45 -12.60 -19.82
N LYS A 78 -10.37 -13.43 -20.34
CA LYS A 78 -11.59 -13.86 -19.61
C LYS A 78 -11.30 -14.64 -18.32
N ASP A 79 -10.16 -15.30 -18.22
CA ASP A 79 -9.83 -16.20 -17.10
C ASP A 79 -8.91 -15.56 -16.05
N VAL A 80 -8.58 -14.27 -16.20
CA VAL A 80 -7.78 -13.54 -15.22
C VAL A 80 -8.65 -13.16 -14.03
N LYS A 81 -8.21 -13.55 -12.83
CA LYS A 81 -8.88 -13.17 -11.58
C LYS A 81 -8.59 -11.71 -11.25
N LEU A 82 -9.64 -10.95 -10.94
CA LEU A 82 -9.55 -9.56 -10.51
C LEU A 82 -10.18 -9.40 -9.11
N PRO A 83 -9.47 -9.84 -8.04
CA PRO A 83 -10.04 -9.98 -6.69
C PRO A 83 -10.75 -8.74 -6.18
N LEU A 84 -10.14 -7.56 -6.34
CA LEU A 84 -10.74 -6.31 -5.88
C LEU A 84 -11.97 -5.91 -6.70
N VAL A 85 -11.97 -6.13 -8.02
CA VAL A 85 -13.15 -5.87 -8.86
C VAL A 85 -14.31 -6.78 -8.47
N GLU A 86 -14.02 -8.07 -8.29
CA GLU A 86 -15.00 -9.07 -7.86
C GLU A 86 -15.60 -8.69 -6.51
N LEU A 87 -14.74 -8.34 -5.54
CA LEU A 87 -15.16 -7.92 -4.21
C LEU A 87 -16.00 -6.64 -4.26
N LEU A 88 -15.57 -5.60 -4.98
CA LEU A 88 -16.36 -4.36 -5.12
C LEU A 88 -17.75 -4.64 -5.71
N ARG A 89 -17.83 -5.54 -6.70
CA ARG A 89 -19.11 -5.94 -7.31
C ARG A 89 -20.01 -6.68 -6.31
N GLU A 90 -19.46 -7.61 -5.54
CA GLU A 90 -20.19 -8.33 -4.47
C GLU A 90 -20.73 -7.37 -3.41
N GLU A 91 -19.96 -6.34 -3.09
CA GLU A 91 -20.34 -5.30 -2.12
C GLU A 91 -21.29 -4.23 -2.71
N GLY A 92 -21.61 -4.31 -4.00
CA GLY A 92 -22.44 -3.32 -4.70
C GLY A 92 -21.78 -1.94 -4.82
N LEU A 93 -20.44 -1.89 -4.75
CA LEU A 93 -19.63 -0.69 -4.79
C LEU A 93 -19.00 -0.47 -6.18
N LYS A 94 -18.62 0.77 -6.44
CA LYS A 94 -17.87 1.17 -7.64
C LYS A 94 -16.69 2.05 -7.25
N ALA A 95 -15.59 1.92 -7.98
CA ALA A 95 -14.46 2.82 -7.85
C ALA A 95 -14.89 4.28 -8.12
N ALA A 96 -14.35 5.22 -7.36
CA ALA A 96 -14.69 6.64 -7.52
C ALA A 96 -14.02 7.31 -8.72
N ASN A 97 -12.86 6.81 -9.15
CA ASN A 97 -12.11 7.41 -10.23
C ASN A 97 -12.37 6.65 -11.53
N SER A 98 -13.08 7.27 -12.48
CA SER A 98 -13.39 6.66 -13.78
C SER A 98 -12.24 6.74 -14.78
N GLY A 99 -11.16 7.48 -14.46
CA GLY A 99 -10.00 7.68 -15.35
C GLY A 99 -8.74 6.90 -14.95
N PHE A 100 -8.78 6.17 -13.84
CA PHE A 100 -7.64 5.40 -13.36
C PHE A 100 -8.14 4.06 -12.81
N ASP A 101 -7.73 2.98 -13.46
CA ASP A 101 -8.24 1.62 -13.20
C ASP A 101 -7.61 0.96 -11.97
N LYS A 102 -6.54 1.53 -11.41
CA LYS A 102 -5.77 0.92 -10.32
C LYS A 102 -6.05 1.57 -8.96
N ALA A 103 -6.22 0.75 -7.93
CA ALA A 103 -6.26 1.22 -6.55
C ALA A 103 -4.87 1.61 -6.02
N PHE A 104 -4.85 2.35 -4.91
CA PHE A 104 -3.65 2.48 -4.07
C PHE A 104 -3.28 1.12 -3.49
N ALA A 105 -1.99 0.84 -3.37
CA ALA A 105 -1.54 -0.46 -2.88
C ALA A 105 -0.30 -0.38 -1.99
N HIS A 106 -0.25 -1.26 -1.00
CA HIS A 106 0.93 -1.52 -0.19
C HIS A 106 1.22 -3.02 -0.27
N VAL A 107 2.41 -3.37 -0.75
CA VAL A 107 2.84 -4.78 -0.88
C VAL A 107 3.72 -5.14 0.30
N GLY A 108 3.25 -6.06 1.15
CA GLY A 108 4.07 -6.70 2.16
C GLY A 108 4.69 -7.99 1.62
N ALA A 109 6.01 -8.15 1.75
CA ALA A 109 6.71 -9.36 1.36
C ALA A 109 7.65 -9.85 2.47
N PHE A 110 7.57 -11.13 2.79
CA PHE A 110 8.50 -11.82 3.66
C PHE A 110 9.53 -12.59 2.82
N THR A 111 10.79 -12.53 3.25
CA THR A 111 11.89 -13.31 2.66
C THR A 111 12.79 -13.82 3.77
N SER A 112 13.47 -14.95 3.56
CA SER A 112 14.52 -15.40 4.48
C SER A 112 15.76 -14.51 4.45
N ARG A 113 16.00 -13.82 3.32
CA ARG A 113 17.11 -12.90 3.14
C ARG A 113 16.80 -11.85 2.08
N ILE A 114 16.95 -10.58 2.44
CA ILE A 114 16.67 -9.44 1.54
C ILE A 114 17.72 -9.33 0.43
N SER A 115 18.97 -9.73 0.68
CA SER A 115 20.00 -9.74 -0.37
C SER A 115 19.65 -10.65 -1.54
N ASP A 116 18.78 -11.64 -1.32
CA ASP A 116 18.37 -12.59 -2.35
C ASP A 116 17.19 -12.02 -3.18
N VAL A 117 16.57 -10.94 -2.71
CA VAL A 117 15.54 -10.20 -3.42
C VAL A 117 16.20 -9.03 -4.15
N GLY A 118 16.63 -9.26 -5.39
CA GLY A 118 17.31 -8.23 -6.19
C GLY A 118 16.50 -6.94 -6.32
N ALA A 119 17.19 -5.81 -6.52
CA ALA A 119 16.56 -4.49 -6.63
C ALA A 119 15.45 -4.43 -7.67
N HIS A 120 15.58 -5.17 -8.78
CA HIS A 120 14.55 -5.28 -9.82
C HIS A 120 13.24 -5.91 -9.32
N ILE A 121 13.30 -6.94 -8.46
CA ILE A 121 12.11 -7.54 -7.85
C ILE A 121 11.51 -6.57 -6.84
N GLN A 122 12.33 -5.92 -6.01
CA GLN A 122 11.84 -4.92 -5.06
C GLN A 122 11.15 -3.74 -5.78
N ALA A 123 11.66 -3.32 -6.93
CA ALA A 123 11.02 -2.31 -7.77
C ALA A 123 9.66 -2.78 -8.28
N ARG A 124 9.55 -4.01 -8.78
CA ARG A 124 8.26 -4.57 -9.25
C ARG A 124 7.26 -4.70 -8.11
N LEU A 125 7.68 -5.15 -6.92
CA LEU A 125 6.84 -5.19 -5.73
C LEU A 125 6.33 -3.80 -5.35
N ALA A 126 7.20 -2.78 -5.33
CA ALA A 126 6.83 -1.42 -4.95
C ALA A 126 5.90 -0.74 -5.96
N ASN A 127 5.97 -1.12 -7.24
CA ASN A 127 5.10 -0.62 -8.31
C ASN A 127 3.85 -1.47 -8.55
N VAL A 128 3.80 -2.66 -7.95
CA VAL A 128 2.77 -3.68 -8.19
C VAL A 128 2.73 -4.08 -9.68
N ASP A 129 3.92 -4.23 -10.25
CA ASP A 129 4.11 -4.61 -11.64
C ASP A 129 4.16 -6.13 -11.76
N GLY A 130 3.49 -6.68 -12.78
CA GLY A 130 3.58 -8.09 -13.16
C GLY A 130 4.93 -8.43 -13.77
N GLU A 131 5.20 -9.71 -14.02
CA GLU A 131 6.42 -10.15 -14.70
C GLU A 131 6.53 -9.57 -16.13
N ASP A 132 5.39 -9.33 -16.78
CA ASP A 132 5.24 -8.84 -18.15
C ASP A 132 5.32 -7.31 -18.28
N ASP A 133 5.20 -6.57 -17.18
CA ASP A 133 5.15 -5.12 -17.24
C ASP A 133 6.53 -4.50 -17.57
N PRO A 134 6.55 -3.41 -18.35
CA PRO A 134 7.78 -2.71 -18.68
C PRO A 134 8.39 -2.06 -17.42
N THR A 135 9.70 -2.20 -17.27
CA THR A 135 10.43 -1.50 -16.21
C THR A 135 10.75 -0.08 -16.67
N VAL A 136 10.06 0.90 -16.08
CA VAL A 136 10.24 2.34 -16.41
C VAL A 136 11.19 3.07 -15.46
N VAL A 137 11.55 2.45 -14.33
CA VAL A 137 12.47 3.01 -13.34
C VAL A 137 13.87 2.41 -13.47
N THR A 138 14.89 3.22 -13.24
CA THR A 138 16.31 2.78 -13.29
C THR A 138 16.91 2.52 -11.91
N ASN A 139 16.22 2.94 -10.84
CA ASN A 139 16.64 2.74 -9.46
C ASN A 139 15.45 2.56 -8.51
N ILE A 140 15.71 1.91 -7.38
CA ILE A 140 14.82 1.93 -6.21
C ILE A 140 15.31 2.96 -5.19
N HIS A 141 14.38 3.61 -4.52
CA HIS A 141 14.66 4.36 -3.29
C HIS A 141 14.08 3.57 -2.13
N PHE A 142 14.85 3.39 -1.06
CA PHE A 142 14.39 2.64 0.10
C PHE A 142 14.96 3.13 1.41
N ILE A 143 14.22 2.87 2.49
CA ILE A 143 14.71 3.01 3.87
C ILE A 143 15.03 1.63 4.41
N LYS A 144 16.22 1.49 4.97
CA LYS A 144 16.67 0.29 5.66
C LYS A 144 16.44 0.42 7.17
N ASN A 145 15.77 -0.56 7.74
CA ASN A 145 15.70 -0.78 9.18
C ASN A 145 16.42 -2.10 9.49
N LEU A 146 17.29 -2.08 10.52
CA LEU A 146 17.97 -3.27 11.02
C LEU A 146 17.58 -3.48 12.48
N PHE A 147 16.91 -4.58 12.78
CA PHE A 147 16.52 -4.94 14.13
C PHE A 147 16.94 -6.37 14.45
N LYS A 148 17.75 -6.55 15.49
CA LYS A 148 18.31 -7.86 15.88
C LYS A 148 18.99 -8.61 14.72
N GLY A 149 19.64 -7.88 13.82
CA GLY A 149 20.31 -8.45 12.65
C GLY A 149 19.40 -8.80 11.48
N LEU A 150 18.08 -8.60 11.60
CA LEU A 150 17.11 -8.81 10.53
C LEU A 150 16.80 -7.49 9.84
N GLU A 151 16.91 -7.48 8.51
CA GLU A 151 16.69 -6.30 7.68
C GLU A 151 15.21 -6.15 7.29
N THR A 152 14.76 -4.91 7.20
CA THR A 152 13.49 -4.52 6.57
C THR A 152 13.76 -3.35 5.65
N ARG A 153 13.30 -3.46 4.40
CA ARG A 153 13.34 -2.40 3.40
C ARG A 153 11.93 -1.88 3.13
N TYR A 154 11.74 -0.60 3.34
CA TYR A 154 10.58 0.12 2.83
C TYR A 154 10.96 0.73 1.49
N VAL A 155 10.24 0.39 0.41
CA VAL A 155 10.62 0.72 -0.96
C VAL A 155 9.53 1.56 -1.60
N ALA A 156 9.89 2.74 -2.14
CA ALA A 156 8.94 3.60 -2.84
C ALA A 156 8.65 3.09 -4.25
N GLY A 157 7.36 3.03 -4.62
CA GLY A 157 6.96 2.95 -6.02
C GLY A 157 7.17 4.29 -6.72
N ALA A 158 7.37 4.27 -8.03
CA ALA A 158 7.44 5.47 -8.85
C ALA A 158 6.12 5.63 -9.61
N GLU A 159 5.38 6.69 -9.32
CA GLU A 159 4.20 7.12 -10.08
C GLU A 159 3.03 6.12 -10.14
N THR A 160 3.08 5.05 -9.34
CA THR A 160 2.11 3.95 -9.35
C THR A 160 1.09 4.00 -8.22
N TYR A 161 1.07 5.01 -7.35
CA TYR A 161 0.24 4.98 -6.13
C TYR A 161 0.45 3.69 -5.31
N SER A 162 1.69 3.24 -5.23
CA SER A 162 2.04 2.07 -4.43
C SER A 162 3.44 2.15 -3.83
N PHE A 163 3.68 1.26 -2.89
CA PHE A 163 4.97 1.06 -2.23
C PHE A 163 5.05 -0.35 -1.66
N ALA A 164 6.23 -0.79 -1.24
CA ALA A 164 6.44 -2.10 -0.63
C ALA A 164 7.14 -2.03 0.72
N THR A 165 6.89 -3.05 1.55
CA THR A 165 7.70 -3.42 2.70
C THR A 165 8.20 -4.85 2.48
N VAL A 166 9.52 -5.01 2.37
CA VAL A 166 10.18 -6.32 2.27
C VAL A 166 10.94 -6.57 3.57
N THR A 167 10.72 -7.70 4.24
CA THR A 167 11.31 -7.95 5.57
C THR A 167 11.83 -9.37 5.75
N GLU A 168 12.93 -9.48 6.48
CA GLU A 168 13.48 -10.75 7.00
C GLU A 168 12.87 -11.13 8.36
N ASN A 169 12.17 -10.20 9.00
CA ASN A 169 11.65 -10.38 10.35
C ASN A 169 10.24 -10.97 10.29
N GLU A 170 10.14 -12.30 10.41
CA GLU A 170 8.89 -13.04 10.33
C GLU A 170 7.89 -12.67 11.45
N GLU A 171 8.37 -12.51 12.69
CA GLU A 171 7.56 -12.10 13.85
C GLU A 171 6.94 -10.72 13.59
N TYR A 172 7.78 -9.75 13.20
CA TYR A 172 7.27 -8.44 12.78
C TYR A 172 6.29 -8.56 11.62
N PHE A 173 6.57 -9.38 10.61
CA PHE A 173 5.72 -9.49 9.43
C PHE A 173 4.33 -10.02 9.78
N LYS A 174 4.26 -11.15 10.48
CA LYS A 174 3.01 -11.84 10.79
C LYS A 174 2.22 -11.16 11.90
N ASP A 175 2.90 -10.79 12.98
CA ASP A 175 2.21 -10.39 14.21
C ASP A 175 1.91 -8.89 14.25
N VAL A 176 2.72 -8.08 13.55
CA VAL A 176 2.62 -6.62 13.58
C VAL A 176 2.25 -6.05 12.21
N HIS A 177 2.95 -6.46 11.16
CA HIS A 177 2.84 -5.82 9.86
C HIS A 177 1.51 -6.11 9.20
N LEU A 178 1.19 -7.39 8.99
CA LEU A 178 -0.06 -7.79 8.34
C LEU A 178 -1.30 -7.35 9.14
N ASN A 179 -1.23 -7.44 10.47
CA ASN A 179 -2.37 -7.16 11.35
C ASN A 179 -2.67 -5.67 11.54
N SER A 180 -1.67 -4.79 11.40
CA SER A 180 -1.83 -3.36 11.72
C SER A 180 -1.08 -2.46 10.75
N ASN A 181 0.25 -2.58 10.68
CA ASN A 181 1.04 -1.58 9.96
C ASN A 181 0.77 -1.54 8.46
N ALA A 182 0.38 -2.66 7.84
CA ALA A 182 0.12 -2.72 6.41
C ALA A 182 -0.99 -1.75 6.00
N PHE A 183 -2.13 -1.79 6.70
CA PHE A 183 -3.25 -0.87 6.49
C PHE A 183 -2.92 0.54 6.96
N LEU A 184 -2.28 0.68 8.12
CA LEU A 184 -1.96 1.98 8.67
C LEU A 184 -0.99 2.77 7.76
N TYR A 185 0.03 2.11 7.22
CA TYR A 185 0.96 2.73 6.27
C TYR A 185 0.28 3.06 4.94
N LEU A 186 -0.67 2.24 4.48
CA LEU A 186 -1.47 2.56 3.30
C LEU A 186 -2.32 3.81 3.52
N LEU A 187 -2.97 3.96 4.68
CA LEU A 187 -3.70 5.17 5.05
C LEU A 187 -2.80 6.41 5.06
N TYR A 188 -1.63 6.31 5.67
CA TYR A 188 -0.64 7.39 5.66
C TYR A 188 -0.22 7.77 4.25
N PHE A 189 0.03 6.78 3.39
CA PHE A 189 0.45 7.00 2.01
C PHE A 189 -0.63 7.66 1.17
N VAL A 190 -1.88 7.22 1.32
CA VAL A 190 -3.04 7.82 0.63
C VAL A 190 -3.23 9.27 1.10
N TYR A 191 -3.20 9.52 2.41
CA TYR A 191 -3.32 10.86 2.97
C TYR A 191 -2.19 11.77 2.49
N PHE A 192 -0.94 11.29 2.50
CA PHE A 192 0.21 12.01 1.97
C PHE A 192 0.09 12.30 0.47
N THR A 193 -0.44 11.36 -0.31
CA THR A 193 -0.64 11.55 -1.75
C THR A 193 -1.67 12.65 -2.02
N ASN A 194 -2.77 12.67 -1.27
CA ASN A 194 -3.86 13.63 -1.48
C ASN A 194 -3.56 15.02 -0.90
N TYR A 195 -2.93 15.08 0.28
CA TYR A 195 -2.82 16.32 1.07
C TYR A 195 -1.38 16.76 1.36
N ARG A 196 -0.38 15.99 0.91
CA ARG A 196 1.06 16.27 1.13
C ARG A 196 1.47 16.33 2.60
N ILE A 197 0.71 15.68 3.48
CA ILE A 197 0.95 15.62 4.93
C ILE A 197 1.04 14.14 5.34
N VAL A 198 1.97 13.81 6.23
CA VAL A 198 1.97 12.49 6.89
C VAL A 198 1.15 12.63 8.19
N PRO A 199 0.02 11.92 8.34
CA PRO A 199 -0.88 12.10 9.47
C PRO A 199 -0.41 11.32 10.71
N SER A 200 0.87 11.44 11.07
CA SER A 200 1.45 10.77 12.23
C SER A 200 2.66 11.52 12.76
N LYS A 201 2.81 11.53 14.09
CA LYS A 201 3.97 12.11 14.77
C LYS A 201 5.14 11.12 14.90
N GLN A 202 4.90 9.84 14.66
CA GLN A 202 5.91 8.81 14.85
C GLN A 202 7.06 8.90 13.84
N MET A 203 8.22 8.37 14.23
CA MET A 203 9.44 8.41 13.42
C MET A 203 9.28 7.64 12.09
N VAL A 204 8.83 6.39 12.12
CA VAL A 204 8.74 5.56 10.91
C VAL A 204 7.81 6.18 9.86
N PRO A 205 6.58 6.62 10.19
CA PRO A 205 5.71 7.31 9.22
C PRO A 205 6.34 8.56 8.61
N ARG A 206 7.05 9.38 9.40
CA ARG A 206 7.75 10.57 8.87
C ARG A 206 8.86 10.21 7.88
N LEU A 207 9.62 9.16 8.20
CA LEU A 207 10.63 8.60 7.31
C LEU A 207 10.00 8.08 6.00
N LEU A 208 8.89 7.36 6.09
CA LEU A 208 8.12 6.90 4.93
C LEU A 208 7.62 8.07 4.07
N GLY A 209 7.13 9.15 4.67
CA GLY A 209 6.76 10.38 3.96
C GLY A 209 7.88 10.96 3.11
N ASN A 210 9.08 11.06 3.68
CA ASN A 210 10.26 11.52 2.94
C ASN A 210 10.66 10.54 1.82
N LEU A 211 10.55 9.23 2.09
CA LEU A 211 10.79 8.19 1.09
C LEU A 211 9.80 8.32 -0.09
N TRP A 212 8.50 8.45 0.17
CA TRP A 212 7.49 8.59 -0.88
C TRP A 212 7.66 9.89 -1.68
N ALA A 213 8.03 10.99 -1.01
CA ALA A 213 8.38 12.25 -1.67
C ALA A 213 9.53 12.08 -2.69
N SER A 214 10.49 11.20 -2.41
CA SER A 214 11.70 11.01 -3.23
C SER A 214 11.47 10.46 -4.64
N LYS A 215 10.28 9.92 -4.91
CA LYS A 215 9.91 9.31 -6.21
C LYS A 215 8.72 10.00 -6.89
N GLN A 216 8.35 11.18 -6.44
CA GLN A 216 7.32 12.01 -7.09
C GLN A 216 7.98 12.88 -8.17
N ALA A 217 7.49 12.80 -9.42
CA ALA A 217 8.05 13.50 -10.59
C ALA A 217 8.38 14.99 -10.40
N LEU A 218 7.58 15.71 -9.59
CA LEU A 218 7.71 17.16 -9.41
C LEU A 218 8.14 17.55 -7.99
N ASN A 219 8.60 16.60 -7.17
CA ASN A 219 9.01 16.88 -5.80
C ASN A 219 10.53 16.91 -5.67
N CYS A 220 11.10 18.11 -5.51
CA CYS A 220 12.52 18.33 -5.26
C CYS A 220 12.85 18.57 -3.77
N HIS A 221 11.86 18.49 -2.88
CA HIS A 221 11.99 18.90 -1.47
C HIS A 221 12.13 17.72 -0.49
N PHE A 222 12.78 16.63 -0.90
CA PHE A 222 13.07 15.49 -0.03
C PHE A 222 14.51 15.54 0.49
N ASN A 223 14.75 14.96 1.67
CA ASN A 223 16.09 14.78 2.22
C ASN A 223 16.69 13.45 1.72
N SER A 224 17.67 13.53 0.82
CA SER A 224 18.34 12.37 0.22
C SER A 224 19.17 11.54 1.20
N SER A 225 19.57 12.10 2.34
CA SER A 225 20.32 11.36 3.37
C SER A 225 19.48 10.34 4.14
N LEU A 226 18.15 10.42 4.02
CA LEU A 226 17.23 9.54 4.76
C LEU A 226 16.89 8.25 4.02
N PHE A 227 17.37 8.05 2.80
CA PHE A 227 17.13 6.84 2.03
C PHE A 227 18.37 6.43 1.22
N VAL A 228 18.36 5.19 0.77
CA VAL A 228 19.36 4.60 -0.11
C VAL A 228 18.77 4.51 -1.51
N SER A 229 19.59 4.82 -2.52
CA SER A 229 19.26 4.58 -3.93
C SER A 229 20.11 3.44 -4.48
N GLU A 230 19.48 2.48 -5.13
CA GLU A 230 20.15 1.32 -5.72
C GLU A 230 19.72 1.15 -7.18
N SER A 231 20.70 1.04 -8.09
CA SER A 231 20.46 0.84 -9.52
C SER A 231 19.93 -0.57 -9.79
N LEU A 232 19.00 -0.69 -10.74
CA LEU A 232 18.49 -1.99 -11.16
C LEU A 232 19.53 -2.80 -11.95
N ASP A 233 20.49 -2.14 -12.60
CA ASP A 233 21.46 -2.77 -13.52
C ASP A 233 22.68 -3.37 -12.81
N ARG A 234 22.73 -3.32 -11.47
CA ARG A 234 23.78 -4.03 -10.73
C ARG A 234 23.51 -5.53 -10.84
N LYS A 235 24.12 -6.16 -11.84
CA LYS A 235 24.42 -7.60 -11.80
C LYS A 235 25.19 -7.85 -10.51
N ALA A 236 24.58 -8.63 -9.61
CA ALA A 236 25.33 -9.32 -8.56
C ALA A 236 26.35 -10.27 -9.20
#